data_AF-A0A7S1R5V5-F1
#
_entry.id   AF-A0A7S1R5V5-F1
#
_cell.length_a   1.000
_cell.length_b   1.000
_cell.length_c   1.000
_cell.angle_alpha   90.00
_cell.angle_beta   90.00
_cell.angle_gamma   90.00
#
_symmetry.space_group_name_H-M   'P 1'
#
loop_
_entity.id
_entity.type
_entity.pdbx_description
1 polymer ?
#
loop_
_entity_poly.entity_id
_entity_poly.type
_entity_poly.pdbx_seq_one_letter_code
_entity_poly.pdbx_strand_id
1 'polypeptide(L)'
;RFSSGVLWEWASCDACWVIILAKGVLSASSTRSPSTSCVMLPEDFLDLQRTVLAAAMGLTSPSVAFAAESVSNGTGIAEHNAHLLSHRTEIAAAAANCRFMEALVESVSQMGVGAGPHACQLVGFLSALLWPGLEQGEWSSVEAAQSFAVLAGQLKGREAQ
;
A
#
# COMPACT_ATOMS: atom_id res chain seq x y z
N ARG A 1 17.46 11.44 -0.15
CA ARG A 1 16.59 10.75 -1.13
C ARG A 1 15.41 10.19 -0.36
N PHE A 2 14.18 10.49 -0.76
CA PHE A 2 12.98 9.99 -0.07
C PHE A 2 12.81 8.49 -0.31
N SER A 3 12.43 7.74 0.73
CA SER A 3 12.29 6.27 0.70
C SER A 3 11.15 5.81 1.62
N SER A 4 10.77 4.54 1.54
CA SER A 4 9.76 3.94 2.42
C SER A 4 10.10 4.05 3.90
N GLY A 5 11.38 3.90 4.26
CA GLY A 5 11.84 4.05 5.65
C GLY A 5 11.73 5.49 6.15
N VAL A 6 12.06 6.48 5.32
CA VAL A 6 11.90 7.91 5.66
C VAL A 6 10.42 8.26 5.82
N LEU A 7 9.57 7.78 4.91
CA LEU A 7 8.13 7.97 4.98
C LEU A 7 7.53 7.34 6.26
N TRP A 8 8.01 6.15 6.64
CA TRP A 8 7.64 5.47 7.88
C TRP A 8 8.07 6.23 9.14
N GLU A 9 9.32 6.72 9.15
CA GLU A 9 9.88 7.52 10.23
C GLU A 9 9.10 8.84 10.43
N TRP A 10 8.74 9.52 9.34
CA TRP A 10 7.93 10.73 9.39
C TRP A 10 6.54 10.50 9.96
N ALA A 11 6.00 9.29 9.76
CA ALA A 11 4.74 8.86 10.35
C ALA A 11 4.90 8.37 11.80
N SER A 12 6.06 8.59 12.44
CA SER A 12 6.36 8.08 13.80
C SER A 12 6.15 6.57 13.94
N CYS A 13 6.46 5.82 12.87
CA CYS A 13 6.25 4.37 12.79
C CYS A 13 4.79 3.92 12.96
N ASP A 14 3.82 4.75 12.56
CA ASP A 14 2.40 4.42 12.62
C ASP A 14 1.81 4.15 11.23
N ALA A 15 1.18 2.98 11.08
CA ALA A 15 0.59 2.53 9.83
C ALA A 15 -0.59 3.40 9.36
N CYS A 16 -1.38 3.95 10.26
CA CYS A 16 -2.50 4.82 9.90
C CYS A 16 -1.96 6.16 9.37
N TRP A 17 -1.04 6.79 10.10
CA TRP A 17 -0.44 8.06 9.72
C TRP A 17 0.33 7.97 8.41
N VAL A 18 1.12 6.91 8.19
CA VAL A 18 1.90 6.77 6.96
C VAL A 18 0.99 6.67 5.74
N ILE A 19 -0.13 5.95 5.87
CA ILE A 19 -1.12 5.78 4.80
C ILE A 19 -1.90 7.07 4.57
N ILE A 20 -2.30 7.79 5.62
CA ILE A 20 -2.97 9.10 5.49
C ILE A 20 -2.08 10.11 4.76
N LEU A 21 -0.80 10.19 5.14
CA LEU A 21 0.18 11.09 4.51
C LEU A 21 0.40 10.73 3.04
N ALA A 22 0.65 9.45 2.74
CA ALA A 22 0.83 8.98 1.38
C ALA A 22 -0.41 9.25 0.53
N LYS A 23 -1.60 8.91 1.05
CA LYS A 23 -2.88 9.17 0.37
C LYS A 23 -3.08 10.65 0.11
N GLY A 24 -2.81 11.51 1.08
CA GLY A 24 -2.96 12.96 0.93
C GLY A 24 -2.15 13.50 -0.25
N VAL A 25 -0.91 13.04 -0.43
CA VAL A 25 -0.07 13.43 -1.57
C VAL A 25 -0.58 12.83 -2.88
N LEU A 26 -0.96 11.54 -2.88
CA LEU A 26 -1.42 10.84 -4.09
C LEU A 26 -2.78 11.34 -4.60
N SER A 27 -3.70 11.67 -3.69
CA SER A 27 -5.04 12.18 -4.02
C SER A 27 -5.10 13.69 -4.25
N ALA A 28 -4.01 14.41 -3.98
CA ALA A 28 -3.91 15.83 -4.31
C ALA A 28 -3.98 15.99 -5.83
N SER A 29 -5.16 16.33 -6.32
CA SER A 29 -5.40 16.47 -7.74
C SER A 29 -4.76 17.76 -8.25
N SER A 30 -4.04 17.67 -9.37
CA SER A 30 -3.68 18.84 -10.16
C SER A 30 -4.85 19.36 -11.01
N THR A 31 -6.06 18.82 -10.84
CA THR A 31 -7.25 19.26 -11.55
C THR A 31 -7.62 20.65 -11.04
N ARG A 32 -7.29 21.65 -11.86
CA ARG A 32 -7.80 23.01 -11.78
C ARG A 32 -9.32 22.93 -11.85
N SER A 33 -9.99 22.78 -10.71
CA SER A 33 -11.41 23.07 -10.61
C SER A 33 -11.58 24.56 -10.91
N PRO A 34 -12.43 24.96 -11.87
CA PRO A 34 -12.52 26.36 -12.29
C PRO A 34 -13.16 27.30 -11.26
N SER A 35 -13.60 26.80 -10.10
CA SER A 35 -14.48 27.52 -9.16
C SER A 35 -13.97 27.64 -7.71
N THR A 36 -12.79 27.11 -7.39
CA THR A 36 -12.16 27.28 -6.06
C THR A 36 -10.73 27.73 -6.23
N SER A 37 -10.32 28.72 -5.42
CA SER A 37 -8.99 29.35 -5.41
C SER A 37 -7.89 28.38 -5.84
N CYS A 38 -7.35 28.61 -7.04
CA CYS A 38 -6.33 27.77 -7.65
C CYS A 38 -5.06 27.82 -6.78
N VAL A 39 -4.88 26.84 -5.91
CA VAL A 39 -3.59 26.64 -5.24
C VAL A 39 -2.63 26.21 -6.33
N MET A 40 -1.67 27.08 -6.65
CA MET A 40 -0.62 26.71 -7.61
C MET A 40 0.22 25.61 -6.97
N LEU A 41 0.14 24.41 -7.55
CA LEU A 41 1.05 23.32 -7.20
C LEU A 41 2.44 23.65 -7.78
N PRO A 42 3.52 23.37 -7.03
CA PRO A 42 4.87 23.46 -7.56
C PRO A 42 5.06 22.59 -8.82
N GLU A 43 5.95 23.00 -9.72
CA GLU A 43 6.23 22.25 -10.97
C GLU A 43 6.67 20.81 -10.69
N ASP A 44 7.39 20.60 -9.59
CA ASP A 44 7.95 19.29 -9.19
C ASP A 44 6.93 18.39 -8.45
N PHE A 45 5.67 18.81 -8.33
CA PHE A 45 4.68 18.08 -7.55
C PHE A 45 4.42 16.66 -8.08
N LEU A 46 4.45 16.48 -9.40
CA LEU A 46 4.29 15.16 -10.01
C LEU A 46 5.45 14.21 -9.64
N ASP A 47 6.66 14.74 -9.52
CA ASP A 47 7.82 13.96 -9.10
C ASP A 47 7.74 13.57 -7.63
N LEU A 48 7.20 14.46 -6.79
CA LEU A 48 6.85 14.13 -5.42
C LEU A 48 5.81 13.00 -5.36
N GLN A 49 4.74 13.07 -6.13
CA GLN A 49 3.71 12.02 -6.17
C GLN A 49 4.29 10.66 -6.59
N ARG A 50 5.11 10.62 -7.65
CA ARG A 50 5.80 9.38 -8.08
C ARG A 50 6.70 8.82 -6.99
N THR A 51 7.44 9.71 -6.32
CA THR A 51 8.37 9.35 -5.25
C THR A 51 7.64 8.81 -4.03
N VAL A 52 6.51 9.42 -3.66
CA VAL A 52 5.63 8.95 -2.58
C VAL A 52 4.95 7.65 -2.95
N LEU A 53 4.49 7.48 -4.20
CA LEU A 53 3.90 6.24 -4.67
C LEU A 53 4.88 5.07 -4.54
N ALA A 54 6.11 5.25 -5.02
CA ALA A 54 7.17 4.25 -4.91
C ALA A 54 7.51 3.94 -3.44
N ALA A 55 7.61 4.96 -2.59
CA ALA A 55 7.85 4.77 -1.16
C ALA A 55 6.71 4.02 -0.48
N ALA A 56 5.45 4.33 -0.79
CA ALA A 56 4.28 3.67 -0.22
C ALA A 56 4.22 2.18 -0.58
N MET A 57 4.51 1.83 -1.84
CA MET A 57 4.54 0.42 -2.26
C MET A 57 5.70 -0.37 -1.62
N GLY A 58 6.73 0.30 -1.12
CA GLY A 58 7.83 -0.32 -0.38
C GLY A 58 7.61 -0.45 1.13
N LEU A 59 6.47 -0.01 1.68
CA LEU A 59 6.18 -0.08 3.12
C LEU A 59 6.10 -1.52 3.65
N THR A 60 5.82 -2.51 2.80
CA THR A 60 5.74 -3.94 3.17
C THR A 60 7.10 -4.64 3.17
N SER A 61 8.18 -3.91 2.88
CA SER A 61 9.52 -4.46 2.82
C SER A 61 10.08 -4.76 4.23
N PRO A 62 10.87 -5.85 4.38
CA PRO A 62 11.54 -6.16 5.65
C PRO A 62 12.40 -5.01 6.18
N SER A 63 13.02 -4.22 5.30
CA SER A 63 13.83 -3.07 5.70
C SER A 63 13.04 -1.98 6.44
N VAL A 64 11.73 -1.88 6.21
CA VAL A 64 10.86 -0.93 6.95
C VAL A 64 10.42 -1.54 8.27
N ALA A 65 9.98 -2.81 8.26
CA ALA A 65 9.55 -3.51 9.47
C ALA A 65 10.65 -3.55 10.55
N PHE A 66 11.90 -3.74 10.13
CA PHE A 66 13.05 -3.86 11.04
C PHE A 66 13.88 -2.57 11.15
N ALA A 67 13.35 -1.42 10.71
CA ALA A 67 14.11 -0.17 10.68
C ALA A 67 14.58 0.31 12.08
N ALA A 68 13.83 -0.04 13.13
CA ALA A 68 14.15 0.30 14.51
C ALA A 68 14.99 -0.78 15.24
N GLU A 69 15.19 -1.95 14.65
CA GLU A 69 15.92 -3.03 15.30
C GLU A 69 17.43 -2.79 15.17
N SER A 70 18.10 -2.60 16.30
CA SER A 70 19.56 -2.74 16.36
C SER A 70 19.89 -4.20 16.07
N VAL A 71 20.78 -4.47 15.11
CA VAL A 71 21.23 -5.82 14.70
C VAL A 71 21.58 -6.66 15.92
N SER A 72 20.60 -7.40 16.42
CA SER A 72 20.72 -8.27 17.58
C SER A 72 20.91 -9.67 17.04
N ASN A 73 22.06 -10.28 17.33
CA ASN A 73 22.43 -11.59 16.80
C ASN A 73 21.66 -12.76 17.45
N GLY A 74 20.48 -12.52 18.04
CA GLY A 74 19.77 -13.48 18.87
C GLY A 74 18.31 -13.76 18.51
N THR A 75 17.69 -12.96 17.63
CA THR A 75 16.29 -13.16 17.22
C THR A 75 16.18 -14.31 16.23
N GLY A 76 15.28 -15.25 16.53
CA GLY A 76 15.04 -16.41 15.68
C GLY A 76 14.32 -16.03 14.37
N ILE A 77 14.51 -16.82 13.30
CA ILE A 77 13.84 -16.60 12.00
C ILE A 77 12.31 -16.56 12.16
N ALA A 78 11.75 -17.40 13.03
CA ALA A 78 10.33 -17.44 13.31
C ALA A 78 9.81 -16.13 13.93
N GLU A 79 10.59 -15.51 14.81
CA GLU A 79 10.24 -14.26 15.47
C GLU A 79 10.29 -13.08 14.49
N HIS A 80 11.34 -12.99 13.66
CA HIS A 80 11.39 -12.01 12.58
C HIS A 80 10.22 -12.16 11.59
N ASN A 81 9.88 -13.39 11.23
CA ASN A 81 8.73 -13.64 10.36
C ASN A 81 7.41 -13.19 11.02
N ALA A 82 7.23 -13.48 12.30
CA ALA A 82 6.05 -13.02 13.06
C ALA A 82 5.97 -11.49 13.12
N HIS A 83 7.10 -10.82 13.35
CA HIS A 83 7.16 -9.35 13.38
C HIS A 83 6.86 -8.76 12.00
N LEU A 84 7.45 -9.29 10.92
CA LEU A 84 7.16 -8.85 9.55
C LEU A 84 5.68 -9.05 9.17
N LEU A 85 5.07 -10.15 9.61
CA LEU A 85 3.65 -10.41 9.41
C LEU A 85 2.79 -9.39 10.16
N SER A 86 3.08 -9.13 11.44
CA SER A 86 2.38 -8.09 12.23
C SER A 86 2.43 -6.74 11.52
N HIS A 87 3.62 -6.30 11.10
CA HIS A 87 3.82 -5.05 10.36
C HIS A 87 2.97 -5.00 9.09
N ARG A 88 2.96 -6.06 8.27
CA ARG A 88 2.15 -6.12 7.05
C ARG A 88 0.65 -6.11 7.35
N THR A 89 0.21 -6.78 8.40
CA THR A 89 -1.18 -6.76 8.84
C THR A 89 -1.62 -5.36 9.26
N GLU A 90 -0.77 -4.63 9.98
CA GLU A 90 -1.03 -3.23 10.36
C GLU A 90 -1.14 -2.32 9.13
N ILE A 91 -0.21 -2.43 8.17
CA ILE A 91 -0.28 -1.70 6.91
C ILE A 91 -1.56 -2.06 6.12
N ALA A 92 -1.92 -3.34 6.04
CA ALA A 92 -3.12 -3.80 5.35
C ALA A 92 -4.39 -3.21 5.99
N ALA A 93 -4.50 -3.26 7.32
CA ALA A 93 -5.61 -2.71 8.07
C ALA A 93 -5.72 -1.19 7.88
N ALA A 94 -4.62 -0.47 8.00
CA ALA A 94 -4.57 0.97 7.76
C ALA A 94 -4.97 1.33 6.32
N ALA A 95 -4.46 0.58 5.34
CA ALA A 95 -4.78 0.78 3.94
C ALA A 95 -6.27 0.56 3.62
N ALA A 96 -6.90 -0.46 4.22
CA ALA A 96 -8.33 -0.71 4.10
C ALA A 96 -9.15 0.43 4.74
N ASN A 97 -8.84 0.78 5.99
CA ASN A 97 -9.54 1.84 6.73
C ASN A 97 -9.45 3.21 6.05
N CYS A 98 -8.31 3.51 5.44
CA CYS A 98 -8.08 4.77 4.74
C CYS A 98 -8.51 4.75 3.27
N ARG A 99 -9.07 3.64 2.75
CA ARG A 99 -9.40 3.47 1.32
C ARG A 99 -8.20 3.78 0.41
N PHE A 100 -7.03 3.31 0.81
CA PHE A 100 -5.77 3.65 0.15
C PHE A 100 -5.61 2.99 -1.22
N MET A 101 -6.22 1.81 -1.40
CA MET A 101 -6.13 1.05 -2.65
C MET A 101 -6.69 1.84 -3.85
N GLU A 102 -7.79 2.58 -3.64
CA GLU A 102 -8.39 3.44 -4.66
C GLU A 102 -7.37 4.48 -5.15
N ALA A 103 -6.66 5.14 -4.21
CA ALA A 103 -5.65 6.15 -4.52
C ALA A 103 -4.42 5.57 -5.24
N LEU A 104 -3.97 4.36 -4.87
CA LEU A 104 -2.85 3.69 -5.55
C LEU A 104 -3.19 3.34 -7.00
N VAL A 105 -4.35 2.71 -7.23
CA VAL A 105 -4.80 2.30 -8.56
C VAL A 105 -5.00 3.52 -9.46
N GLU A 106 -5.62 4.58 -8.93
CA GLU A 106 -5.80 5.85 -9.64
C GLU A 106 -4.44 6.47 -10.01
N SER A 107 -3.51 6.55 -9.05
CA SER A 107 -2.18 7.12 -9.28
C SER A 107 -1.39 6.37 -10.36
N VAL A 108 -1.40 5.03 -10.34
CA VAL A 108 -0.73 4.22 -11.36
C VAL A 108 -1.38 4.40 -12.73
N SER A 109 -2.71 4.49 -12.77
CA SER A 109 -3.47 4.67 -14.01
C SER A 109 -3.19 6.02 -14.68
N GLN A 110 -2.93 7.07 -13.89
CA GLN A 110 -2.58 8.40 -14.39
C GLN A 110 -1.17 8.49 -15.01
N MET A 111 -0.30 7.50 -14.79
CA MET A 111 1.08 7.51 -15.34
C MET A 111 1.19 7.08 -16.81
N GLY A 112 0.10 6.59 -17.42
CA GLY A 112 0.05 6.24 -18.85
C GLY A 112 1.08 5.18 -19.25
N VAL A 113 1.76 5.38 -20.40
CA VAL A 113 2.70 4.40 -21.00
C VAL A 113 3.90 4.06 -20.08
N GLY A 114 4.22 4.94 -19.13
CA GLY A 114 5.28 4.72 -18.13
C GLY A 114 4.88 3.88 -16.91
N ALA A 115 3.62 3.42 -16.83
CA ALA A 115 3.10 2.75 -15.64
C ALA A 115 3.68 1.34 -15.39
N GLY A 116 4.32 0.70 -16.36
CA GLY A 116 4.76 -0.70 -16.28
C GLY A 116 5.50 -1.07 -14.98
N PRO A 117 6.60 -0.39 -14.63
CA PRO A 117 7.33 -0.66 -13.38
C PRO A 117 6.48 -0.46 -12.12
N HIS A 118 5.63 0.58 -12.11
CA HIS A 118 4.77 0.90 -10.97
C HIS A 118 3.60 -0.09 -10.83
N ALA A 119 3.07 -0.61 -11.93
CA ALA A 119 2.07 -1.67 -11.91
C ALA A 119 2.66 -2.97 -11.33
N CYS A 120 3.89 -3.34 -11.70
CA CYS A 120 4.57 -4.49 -11.07
C CYS A 120 4.82 -4.27 -9.58
N GLN A 121 5.22 -3.06 -9.17
CA GLN A 121 5.38 -2.70 -7.76
C GLN A 121 4.06 -2.78 -7.00
N LEU A 122 2.95 -2.32 -7.61
CA LEU A 122 1.62 -2.40 -7.02
C LEU A 122 1.22 -3.86 -6.81
N VAL A 123 1.40 -4.73 -7.81
CA VAL A 123 1.14 -6.16 -7.66
C VAL A 123 1.99 -6.76 -6.54
N GLY A 124 3.29 -6.46 -6.49
CA GLY A 124 4.17 -6.94 -5.42
C GLY A 124 3.74 -6.47 -4.03
N PHE A 125 3.32 -5.21 -3.90
CA PHE A 125 2.78 -4.66 -2.67
C PHE A 125 1.49 -5.37 -2.25
N LEU A 126 0.53 -5.57 -3.17
CA LEU A 126 -0.71 -6.28 -2.91
C LEU A 126 -0.46 -7.74 -2.51
N SER A 127 0.43 -8.44 -3.22
CA SER A 127 0.84 -9.80 -2.86
C SER A 127 1.45 -9.86 -1.46
N ALA A 128 2.26 -8.86 -1.08
CA ALA A 128 2.85 -8.81 0.26
C ALA A 128 1.79 -8.59 1.36
N LEU A 129 0.74 -7.81 1.11
CA LEU A 129 -0.37 -7.61 2.06
C LEU A 129 -1.27 -8.84 2.17
N LEU A 130 -1.50 -9.54 1.06
CA LEU A 130 -2.40 -10.70 0.97
C LEU A 130 -1.77 -12.01 1.41
N TRP A 131 -0.47 -12.03 1.72
CA TRP A 131 0.24 -13.25 2.13
C TRP A 131 0.52 -13.28 3.64
N PRO A 132 -0.49 -13.51 4.51
CA PRO A 132 -0.26 -13.61 5.94
C PRO A 132 0.23 -15.00 6.39
N GLY A 133 0.35 -16.01 5.52
CA GLY A 133 0.84 -17.33 5.94
C GLY A 133 0.16 -18.49 5.22
N LEU A 134 0.44 -18.63 3.93
CA LEU A 134 -0.07 -19.76 3.13
C LEU A 134 0.54 -21.12 3.51
N GLU A 135 1.34 -21.21 4.58
CA GLU A 135 2.18 -22.37 4.87
C GLU A 135 1.88 -23.15 6.17
N GLN A 136 0.82 -22.88 6.96
CA GLN A 136 0.60 -23.71 8.17
C GLN A 136 -0.82 -24.24 8.47
N GLY A 137 -1.81 -24.08 7.59
CA GLY A 137 -3.08 -24.76 7.80
C GLY A 137 -4.05 -24.64 6.65
N GLU A 138 -4.26 -25.77 5.96
CA GLU A 138 -5.50 -26.09 5.25
C GLU A 138 -6.05 -25.04 4.25
N TRP A 139 -5.45 -25.01 3.06
CA TRP A 139 -6.17 -24.64 1.83
C TRP A 139 -7.20 -25.71 1.42
N SER A 140 -7.56 -26.64 2.31
CA SER A 140 -8.59 -27.67 2.07
C SER A 140 -9.99 -27.20 2.47
N SER A 141 -10.15 -26.12 3.25
CA SER A 141 -11.51 -25.63 3.53
C SER A 141 -12.00 -24.81 2.35
N VAL A 142 -12.98 -25.38 1.66
CA VAL A 142 -13.76 -24.88 0.50
C VAL A 142 -14.29 -23.43 0.70
N GLU A 143 -14.25 -22.88 1.91
CA GLU A 143 -14.80 -21.57 2.30
C GLU A 143 -14.04 -20.35 1.75
N ALA A 144 -12.71 -20.40 1.59
CA ALA A 144 -11.95 -19.27 1.03
C ALA A 144 -12.24 -19.06 -0.46
N ALA A 145 -12.39 -20.17 -1.21
CA ALA A 145 -12.81 -20.15 -2.60
C ALA A 145 -14.28 -19.69 -2.75
N GLN A 146 -15.16 -20.06 -1.81
CA GLN A 146 -16.55 -19.59 -1.79
C GLN A 146 -16.65 -18.10 -1.48
N SER A 147 -15.81 -17.56 -0.60
CA SER A 147 -15.82 -16.13 -0.26
C SER A 147 -15.41 -15.25 -1.45
N PHE A 148 -14.41 -15.67 -2.23
CA PHE A 148 -14.04 -14.99 -3.48
C PHE A 148 -15.10 -15.16 -4.58
N ALA A 149 -15.75 -16.33 -4.69
CA ALA A 149 -16.84 -16.54 -5.64
C ALA A 149 -18.08 -15.69 -5.31
N VAL A 150 -18.38 -15.48 -4.02
CA VAL A 150 -19.47 -14.61 -3.56
C VAL A 150 -19.15 -13.13 -3.85
N LEU A 151 -17.92 -12.68 -3.58
CA LEU A 151 -17.49 -11.32 -3.90
C LEU A 151 -17.47 -11.06 -5.43
N ALA A 152 -16.98 -12.00 -6.22
CA ALA A 152 -17.01 -11.92 -7.68
C ALA A 152 -18.45 -11.95 -8.24
N GLY A 153 -19.35 -12.73 -7.62
CA GLY A 153 -20.76 -12.76 -7.96
C GLY A 153 -21.49 -11.44 -7.64
N GLN A 154 -21.16 -10.80 -6.51
CA GLN A 154 -21.75 -9.51 -6.12
C GLN A 154 -21.26 -8.34 -6.98
N LEU A 155 -20.01 -8.36 -7.44
CA LEU A 155 -19.50 -7.35 -8.36
C LEU A 155 -20.15 -7.49 -9.74
N LYS A 156 -20.28 -8.72 -10.26
CA LYS A 156 -20.94 -8.97 -11.55
C LYS A 156 -22.44 -8.66 -11.55
N GLY A 157 -23.10 -8.77 -10.39
CA GLY A 157 -24.51 -8.38 -10.23
C GLY A 157 -24.76 -6.87 -10.20
N ARG A 158 -23.75 -6.05 -9.83
CA ARG A 158 -23.87 -4.58 -9.78
C ARG A 158 -23.62 -3.89 -11.12
N GLU A 159 -23.00 -4.57 -12.08
CA GLU A 159 -22.79 -4.05 -13.45
C GLU A 159 -23.98 -4.31 -14.38
N ALA A 160 -24.98 -5.09 -13.94
CA ALA A 160 -26.15 -5.47 -14.73
C ALA A 160 -27.45 -4.73 -14.34
N GLN A 161 -27.37 -3.74 -13.45
CA GLN A 161 -28.46 -2.81 -13.10
C GLN A 161 -28.11 -1.39 -13.54
#